data_AF-A0A832GTZ0-F1
#
_entry.id   AF-A0A832GTZ0-F1
#
_cell.length_a   1.000
_cell.length_b   1.000
_cell.length_c   1.000
_cell.angle_alpha   90.00
_cell.angle_beta   90.00
_cell.angle_gamma   90.00
#
_symmetry.space_group_name_H-M   'P 1'
#
loop_
_entity.id
_entity.type
_entity.pdbx_description
1 polymer ?
#
loop_
_entity_poly.entity_id
_entity_poly.type
_entity_poly.pdbx_seq_one_letter_code
_entity_poly.pdbx_strand_id
1 'polypeptide(L)'
;MSDINDIIKSVISKGSNSHHLNDFIKMCLNLSLATLRRNIYRESVLSKTGLSERDFAFDAIADIFKNTDGKYKYLENHFSDVMSSIDNLPPEVIQAKLNALIVSRTNQRITEIREEFGEIYFRVKRAIHLHISRHKNIKSTHFCGVQYFYICDDDELNEEHNEITQELILDKLNSVYHKKLSVSTIVDFVINFVNSQNEILRAISDNLLCQSVTEFYNLRKKDYLIELENVHYINYEE
;
A
#
# COMPACT_ATOMS: atom_id res chain seq x y z
N MET A 1 -27.57 -6.94 -23.62
CA MET A 1 -26.31 -6.60 -22.93
C MET A 1 -25.30 -6.35 -24.03
N SER A 2 -24.74 -5.15 -24.16
CA SER A 2 -23.78 -4.83 -25.24
C SER A 2 -22.51 -5.66 -25.08
N ASP A 3 -21.87 -6.04 -26.19
CA ASP A 3 -20.58 -6.71 -26.16
C ASP A 3 -19.55 -5.80 -25.49
N ILE A 4 -18.76 -6.36 -24.56
CA ILE A 4 -17.67 -5.70 -23.86
C ILE A 4 -16.72 -5.02 -24.87
N ASN A 5 -16.50 -5.66 -26.02
CA ASN A 5 -15.62 -5.11 -27.05
C ASN A 5 -16.24 -3.93 -27.77
N ASP A 6 -17.55 -3.93 -28.01
CA ASP A 6 -18.24 -2.80 -28.63
C ASP A 6 -18.19 -1.57 -27.71
N ILE A 7 -18.31 -1.78 -26.40
CA ILE A 7 -18.14 -0.73 -25.39
C ILE A 7 -16.74 -0.12 -25.49
N ILE A 8 -15.69 -0.97 -25.46
CA ILE A 8 -14.30 -0.51 -25.48
C ILE A 8 -13.98 0.20 -26.81
N LYS A 9 -14.28 -0.44 -27.95
CA LYS A 9 -14.07 0.13 -29.30
C LYS A 9 -14.80 1.46 -29.45
N SER A 10 -16.05 1.55 -29.00
CA SER A 10 -16.80 2.79 -29.11
C SER A 10 -16.20 3.94 -28.30
N VAL A 11 -15.68 3.69 -27.10
CA VAL A 11 -15.10 4.75 -26.27
C VAL A 11 -13.72 5.16 -26.78
N ILE A 12 -12.90 4.22 -27.24
CA ILE A 12 -11.60 4.57 -27.84
C ILE A 12 -11.80 5.41 -29.11
N SER A 13 -12.78 5.07 -29.94
CA SER A 13 -13.04 5.79 -31.20
C SER A 13 -13.76 7.13 -31.02
N LYS A 14 -14.80 7.19 -30.16
CA LYS A 14 -15.68 8.36 -30.03
C LYS A 14 -15.39 9.21 -28.79
N GLY A 15 -14.49 8.77 -27.90
CA GLY A 15 -14.14 9.49 -26.68
C GLY A 15 -15.36 9.76 -25.80
N SER A 16 -15.51 11.02 -25.37
CA SER A 16 -16.62 11.44 -24.49
C SER A 16 -17.99 11.42 -25.17
N ASN A 17 -18.03 11.33 -26.50
CA ASN A 17 -19.28 11.28 -27.27
C ASN A 17 -19.82 9.84 -27.42
N SER A 18 -19.14 8.85 -26.84
CA SER A 18 -19.63 7.47 -26.86
C SER A 18 -20.87 7.29 -25.99
N HIS A 19 -21.92 6.70 -26.55
CA HIS A 19 -23.10 6.24 -25.82
C HIS A 19 -22.81 5.10 -24.82
N HIS A 20 -21.64 4.46 -24.91
CA HIS A 20 -21.18 3.42 -23.98
C HIS A 20 -20.27 3.95 -22.87
N LEU A 21 -20.07 5.28 -22.76
CA LEU A 21 -19.14 5.87 -21.81
C LEU A 21 -19.36 5.41 -20.37
N ASN A 22 -20.61 5.44 -19.89
CA ASN A 22 -20.92 5.06 -18.52
C ASN A 22 -20.62 3.59 -18.23
N ASP A 23 -20.85 2.71 -19.21
CA ASP A 23 -20.56 1.28 -19.06
C ASP A 23 -19.06 1.03 -19.07
N PHE A 24 -18.31 1.75 -19.91
CA PHE A 24 -16.86 1.71 -19.92
C PHE A 24 -16.25 2.22 -18.60
N ILE A 25 -16.75 3.33 -18.04
CA ILE A 25 -16.30 3.83 -16.73
C ILE A 25 -16.52 2.76 -15.65
N LYS A 26 -17.71 2.13 -15.62
CA LYS A 26 -18.00 1.04 -14.67
C LYS A 26 -17.05 -0.14 -14.84
N MET A 27 -16.72 -0.51 -16.09
CA MET A 27 -15.75 -1.57 -16.38
C MET A 27 -14.37 -1.22 -15.83
N CYS A 28 -13.85 -0.03 -16.12
CA CYS A 28 -12.57 0.45 -15.62
C CYS A 28 -12.54 0.50 -14.08
N LEU A 29 -13.61 0.98 -13.45
CA LEU A 29 -13.74 1.04 -12.00
C LEU A 29 -13.70 -0.37 -11.38
N ASN A 30 -14.42 -1.33 -11.95
CA ASN A 30 -14.43 -2.70 -11.45
C ASN A 30 -13.06 -3.37 -11.57
N LEU A 31 -12.34 -3.12 -12.67
CA LEU A 31 -10.98 -3.61 -12.87
C LEU A 31 -9.99 -2.99 -11.86
N SER A 32 -10.10 -1.67 -11.62
CA SER A 32 -9.30 -0.95 -10.63
C SER A 32 -9.56 -1.47 -9.21
N LEU A 33 -10.83 -1.63 -8.82
CA LEU A 33 -11.23 -2.24 -7.55
C LEU A 33 -10.68 -3.67 -7.39
N ALA A 34 -10.80 -4.50 -8.43
CA ALA A 34 -10.29 -5.87 -8.39
C ALA A 34 -8.76 -5.90 -8.21
N THR A 35 -8.05 -4.95 -8.83
CA THR A 35 -6.60 -4.79 -8.69
C THR A 35 -6.23 -4.35 -7.28
N LEU A 36 -6.90 -3.33 -6.74
CA LEU A 36 -6.69 -2.85 -5.38
C LEU A 36 -6.93 -3.96 -4.35
N ARG A 37 -8.03 -4.72 -4.46
CA ARG A 37 -8.38 -5.80 -3.53
C ARG A 37 -7.36 -6.94 -3.47
N ARG A 38 -6.61 -7.16 -4.56
CA ARG A 38 -5.53 -8.15 -4.62
C ARG A 38 -4.19 -7.60 -4.14
N ASN A 39 -4.08 -6.28 -3.93
CA ASN A 39 -2.83 -5.65 -3.56
C ASN A 39 -2.59 -5.73 -2.06
N ILE A 40 -1.39 -6.16 -1.67
CA ILE A 40 -0.98 -6.29 -0.27
C ILE A 40 -0.97 -4.97 0.51
N TYR A 41 -0.90 -3.83 -0.19
CA TYR A 41 -0.86 -2.51 0.40
C TYR A 41 -2.25 -1.87 0.54
N ARG A 42 -3.33 -2.57 0.16
CA ARG A 42 -4.72 -2.04 0.17
C ARG A 42 -5.07 -1.36 1.48
N GLU A 43 -4.99 -2.08 2.60
CA GLU A 43 -5.38 -1.56 3.91
C GLU A 43 -4.55 -0.33 4.30
N SER A 44 -3.23 -0.38 4.07
CA SER A 44 -2.33 0.73 4.39
C SER A 44 -2.63 1.99 3.56
N VAL A 45 -2.94 1.82 2.27
CA VAL A 45 -3.27 2.93 1.37
C VAL A 45 -4.62 3.55 1.73
N LEU A 46 -5.65 2.73 1.99
CA LEU A 46 -6.98 3.23 2.35
C LEU A 46 -6.97 3.92 3.72
N SER A 47 -6.28 3.34 4.71
CA SER A 47 -6.12 3.94 6.03
C SER A 47 -5.42 5.29 5.97
N LYS A 48 -4.39 5.45 5.11
CA LYS A 48 -3.65 6.71 4.99
C LYS A 48 -4.38 7.80 4.25
N THR A 49 -5.07 7.43 3.17
CA THR A 49 -5.81 8.41 2.35
C THR A 49 -7.16 8.76 2.94
N GLY A 50 -7.73 7.89 3.80
CA GLY A 50 -9.11 8.03 4.29
C GLY A 50 -10.16 7.79 3.20
N LEU A 51 -9.76 7.37 2.01
CA LEU A 51 -10.65 7.12 0.89
C LEU A 51 -11.38 5.79 1.04
N SER A 52 -12.61 5.72 0.54
CA SER A 52 -13.26 4.43 0.29
C SER A 52 -12.56 3.71 -0.87
N GLU A 53 -12.74 2.39 -0.97
CA GLU A 53 -12.21 1.63 -2.12
C GLU A 53 -12.65 2.21 -3.47
N ARG A 54 -13.90 2.68 -3.54
CA ARG A 54 -14.48 3.22 -4.78
C ARG A 54 -13.86 4.57 -5.13
N ASP A 55 -13.69 5.44 -4.15
CA ASP A 55 -13.09 6.76 -4.37
C ASP A 55 -11.63 6.61 -4.78
N PHE A 56 -10.90 5.70 -4.14
CA PHE A 56 -9.54 5.34 -4.56
C PHE A 56 -9.52 4.83 -6.00
N ALA A 57 -10.39 3.87 -6.33
CA ALA A 57 -10.41 3.25 -7.64
C ALA A 57 -10.77 4.25 -8.75
N PHE A 58 -11.62 5.23 -8.44
CA PHE A 58 -11.96 6.34 -9.33
C PHE A 58 -10.78 7.29 -9.51
N ASP A 59 -10.14 7.71 -8.42
CA ASP A 59 -8.95 8.57 -8.45
C ASP A 59 -7.82 7.94 -9.29
N ALA A 60 -7.59 6.64 -9.11
CA ALA A 60 -6.57 5.88 -9.85
C ALA A 60 -6.77 5.85 -11.38
N ILE A 61 -8.01 5.96 -11.87
CA ILE A 61 -8.33 5.90 -13.31
C ILE A 61 -8.72 7.26 -13.88
N ALA A 62 -8.84 8.30 -13.05
CA ALA A 62 -9.41 9.59 -13.45
C ALA A 62 -8.65 10.24 -14.61
N ASP A 63 -7.34 10.04 -14.67
CA ASP A 63 -6.48 10.61 -15.71
C ASP A 63 -6.71 9.99 -17.10
N ILE A 64 -7.17 8.74 -17.17
CA ILE A 64 -7.58 8.08 -18.43
C ILE A 64 -8.70 8.88 -19.09
N PHE A 65 -9.56 9.50 -18.29
CA PHE A 65 -10.71 10.28 -18.73
C PHE A 65 -10.42 11.77 -18.89
N LYS A 66 -9.15 12.20 -18.83
CA LYS A 66 -8.77 13.59 -19.17
C LYS A 66 -9.09 13.84 -20.64
N ASN A 67 -10.03 14.75 -20.87
CA ASN A 67 -10.55 15.06 -22.18
C ASN A 67 -9.74 16.19 -22.84
N THR A 68 -9.39 16.02 -24.11
CA THR A 68 -8.92 17.08 -24.99
C THR A 68 -9.66 16.93 -26.31
N ASP A 69 -10.39 17.97 -26.74
CA ASP A 69 -11.17 17.99 -27.98
C ASP A 69 -12.19 16.85 -28.16
N GLY A 70 -12.86 16.45 -27.07
CA GLY A 70 -13.85 15.37 -27.06
C GLY A 70 -13.23 13.96 -27.02
N LYS A 71 -11.90 13.85 -27.02
CA LYS A 71 -11.17 12.59 -26.99
C LYS A 71 -10.42 12.38 -25.67
N TYR A 72 -10.25 11.12 -25.31
CA TYR A 72 -9.43 10.71 -24.17
C TYR A 72 -8.00 10.45 -24.63
N LYS A 73 -7.18 11.51 -24.64
CA LYS A 73 -5.84 11.49 -25.25
C LYS A 73 -4.95 10.38 -24.69
N TYR A 74 -5.03 10.10 -23.39
CA TYR A 74 -4.24 9.03 -22.78
C TYR A 74 -4.66 7.65 -23.29
N LEU A 75 -5.97 7.42 -23.41
CA LEU A 75 -6.54 6.19 -23.97
C LEU A 75 -6.18 6.05 -25.45
N GLU A 76 -6.31 7.11 -26.25
CA GLU A 76 -5.94 7.11 -27.68
C GLU A 76 -4.45 6.80 -27.87
N ASN A 77 -3.57 7.43 -27.08
CA ASN A 77 -2.14 7.16 -27.10
C ASN A 77 -1.83 5.70 -26.75
N HIS A 78 -2.47 5.16 -25.71
CA HIS A 78 -2.24 3.78 -25.26
C HIS A 78 -2.68 2.73 -26.29
N PHE A 79 -3.72 3.02 -27.06
CA PHE A 79 -4.25 2.13 -28.11
C PHE A 79 -3.78 2.53 -29.53
N SER A 80 -2.88 3.50 -29.67
CA SER A 80 -2.49 4.06 -30.98
C SER A 80 -1.91 3.02 -31.94
N ASP A 81 -1.18 2.03 -31.42
CA ASP A 81 -0.55 0.93 -32.17
C ASP A 81 -1.56 -0.08 -32.73
N VAL A 82 -2.76 -0.14 -32.15
CA VAL A 82 -3.83 -1.07 -32.50
C VAL A 82 -5.08 -0.38 -33.04
N MET A 83 -5.10 0.95 -33.08
CA MET A 83 -6.29 1.74 -33.39
C MET A 83 -6.78 1.52 -34.82
N SER A 84 -5.85 1.42 -35.78
CA SER A 84 -6.15 1.24 -37.20
C SER A 84 -6.68 -0.15 -37.55
N SER A 85 -6.46 -1.14 -36.67
CA SER A 85 -6.88 -2.53 -36.85
C SER A 85 -7.88 -2.98 -35.79
N ILE A 86 -8.38 -2.08 -34.95
CA ILE A 86 -9.15 -2.43 -33.75
C ILE A 86 -10.40 -3.27 -34.06
N ASP A 87 -11.03 -3.04 -35.22
CA ASP A 87 -12.21 -3.80 -35.65
C ASP A 87 -11.88 -5.26 -35.99
N ASN A 88 -10.65 -5.54 -36.41
CA ASN A 88 -10.17 -6.86 -36.83
C ASN A 88 -9.38 -7.58 -35.73
N LEU A 89 -9.21 -6.97 -34.55
CA LEU A 89 -8.49 -7.61 -33.45
C LEU A 89 -9.38 -8.60 -32.69
N PRO A 90 -8.80 -9.72 -32.23
CA PRO A 90 -9.51 -10.62 -31.32
C PRO A 90 -9.98 -9.86 -30.07
N PRO A 91 -11.24 -10.05 -29.64
CA PRO A 91 -11.80 -9.54 -28.39
C PRO A 91 -10.84 -9.57 -27.19
N GLU A 92 -10.17 -10.70 -27.00
CA GLU A 92 -9.30 -10.97 -25.86
C GLU A 92 -8.09 -10.05 -25.84
N VAL A 93 -7.60 -9.61 -27.01
CA VAL A 93 -6.45 -8.71 -27.13
C VAL A 93 -6.82 -7.31 -26.67
N ILE A 94 -7.99 -6.81 -27.08
CA ILE A 94 -8.48 -5.48 -26.69
C ILE A 94 -8.73 -5.44 -25.19
N GLN A 95 -9.39 -6.48 -24.66
CA GLN A 95 -9.66 -6.62 -23.24
C GLN A 95 -8.36 -6.74 -22.43
N ALA A 96 -7.38 -7.53 -22.90
CA ALA A 96 -6.09 -7.66 -22.23
C ALA A 96 -5.33 -6.33 -22.17
N LYS A 97 -5.32 -5.54 -23.26
CA LYS A 97 -4.73 -4.19 -23.27
C LYS A 97 -5.41 -3.27 -22.25
N LEU A 98 -6.74 -3.25 -22.21
CA LEU A 98 -7.47 -2.46 -21.20
C LEU A 98 -7.13 -2.91 -19.77
N ASN A 99 -7.13 -4.22 -19.52
CA ASN A 99 -6.77 -4.76 -18.21
C ASN A 99 -5.36 -4.32 -17.79
N ALA A 100 -4.39 -4.42 -18.70
CA ALA A 100 -3.02 -3.99 -18.43
C ALA A 100 -2.94 -2.49 -18.10
N LEU A 101 -3.66 -1.65 -18.85
CA LEU A 101 -3.75 -0.21 -18.58
C LEU A 101 -4.29 0.08 -17.18
N ILE A 102 -5.44 -0.48 -16.82
CA ILE A 102 -6.07 -0.22 -15.53
C ILE A 102 -5.22 -0.75 -14.37
N VAL A 103 -4.63 -1.94 -14.52
CA VAL A 103 -3.70 -2.50 -13.52
C VAL A 103 -2.49 -1.58 -13.32
N SER A 104 -1.91 -1.10 -14.43
CA SER A 104 -0.77 -0.19 -14.38
C SER A 104 -1.11 1.11 -13.65
N ARG A 105 -2.23 1.76 -13.99
CA ARG A 105 -2.66 3.01 -13.36
C ARG A 105 -2.98 2.85 -11.88
N THR A 106 -3.66 1.76 -11.51
CA THR A 106 -3.95 1.45 -10.10
C THR A 106 -2.67 1.26 -9.29
N ASN A 107 -1.70 0.50 -9.82
CA ASN A 107 -0.42 0.29 -9.15
C ASN A 107 0.45 1.55 -9.10
N GLN A 108 0.38 2.39 -10.14
CA GLN A 108 1.04 3.68 -10.14
C GLN A 108 0.49 4.56 -9.02
N ARG A 109 -0.83 4.66 -8.88
CA ARG A 109 -1.44 5.46 -7.79
C ARG A 109 -1.05 4.97 -6.40
N ILE A 110 -1.02 3.64 -6.21
CA ILE A 110 -0.50 3.03 -4.98
C ILE A 110 0.96 3.46 -4.74
N THR A 111 1.78 3.48 -5.78
CA THR A 111 3.20 3.86 -5.69
C THR A 111 3.37 5.35 -5.35
N GLU A 112 2.61 6.24 -5.99
CA GLU A 112 2.62 7.68 -5.70
C GLU A 112 2.26 7.95 -4.24
N ILE A 113 1.24 7.28 -3.70
CA ILE A 113 0.87 7.40 -2.27
C ILE A 113 1.99 6.85 -1.38
N ARG A 114 2.66 5.78 -1.80
CA ARG A 114 3.81 5.25 -1.05
C ARG A 114 4.97 6.24 -1.00
N GLU A 115 5.20 6.99 -2.06
CA GLU A 115 6.22 8.02 -2.14
C GLU A 115 5.82 9.25 -1.31
N GLU A 116 4.57 9.71 -1.43
CA GLU A 116 4.01 10.85 -0.71
C GLU A 116 4.08 10.68 0.82
N PHE A 117 3.67 9.51 1.33
CA PHE A 117 3.65 9.24 2.77
C PHE A 117 4.90 8.52 3.29
N GLY A 118 5.92 8.33 2.44
CA GLY A 118 7.21 7.76 2.79
C GLY A 118 7.28 6.24 2.66
N GLU A 119 8.22 5.75 1.84
CA GLU A 119 8.36 4.33 1.51
C GLU A 119 8.58 3.45 2.75
N ILE A 120 9.29 3.96 3.75
CA ILE A 120 9.60 3.24 4.97
C ILE A 120 8.33 2.84 5.74
N TYR A 121 7.33 3.71 5.80
CA TYR A 121 6.06 3.43 6.46
C TYR A 121 5.39 2.18 5.86
N PHE A 122 5.35 2.09 4.53
CA PHE A 122 4.75 0.95 3.84
C PHE A 122 5.59 -0.32 3.93
N ARG A 123 6.93 -0.19 4.01
CA ARG A 123 7.81 -1.33 4.31
C ARG A 123 7.54 -1.88 5.71
N VAL A 124 7.34 -1.00 6.69
CA VAL A 124 6.98 -1.35 8.08
C VAL A 124 5.61 -2.04 8.12
N LYS A 125 4.56 -1.44 7.56
CA LYS A 125 3.22 -2.07 7.49
C LYS A 125 3.25 -3.46 6.85
N ARG A 126 3.99 -3.62 5.74
CA ARG A 126 4.15 -4.93 5.11
C ARG A 126 4.87 -5.92 6.01
N ALA A 127 5.91 -5.49 6.72
CA ALA A 127 6.63 -6.35 7.66
C ALA A 127 5.74 -6.80 8.82
N ILE A 128 4.94 -5.89 9.38
CA ILE A 128 3.93 -6.19 10.42
C ILE A 128 2.94 -7.23 9.90
N HIS A 129 2.32 -6.99 8.74
CA HIS A 129 1.37 -7.92 8.13
C HIS A 129 1.97 -9.32 7.88
N LEU A 130 3.17 -9.37 7.32
CA LEU A 130 3.88 -10.63 7.08
C LEU A 130 4.26 -11.33 8.39
N HIS A 131 4.62 -10.58 9.44
CA HIS A 131 4.94 -11.16 10.73
C HIS A 131 3.71 -11.82 11.36
N ILE A 132 2.59 -11.11 11.43
CA ILE A 132 1.33 -11.61 12.02
C ILE A 132 0.83 -12.83 11.24
N SER A 133 0.80 -12.77 9.90
CA SER A 133 0.34 -13.90 9.08
C SER A 133 1.20 -15.16 9.22
N ARG A 134 2.48 -15.03 9.62
CA ARG A 134 3.39 -16.16 9.85
C ARG A 134 3.33 -16.73 11.27
N HIS A 135 2.97 -15.92 12.26
CA HIS A 135 2.93 -16.32 13.67
C HIS A 135 1.49 -16.55 14.12
N LYS A 136 1.06 -17.82 14.10
CA LYS A 136 -0.30 -18.23 14.46
C LYS A 136 -0.74 -17.85 15.89
N ASN A 137 0.23 -17.55 16.76
CA ASN A 137 0.03 -17.27 18.17
C ASN A 137 -0.29 -15.78 18.42
N ILE A 138 -0.09 -14.93 17.41
CA ILE A 138 -0.44 -13.51 17.47
C ILE A 138 -1.90 -13.38 17.07
N LYS A 139 -2.74 -12.98 18.03
CA LYS A 139 -4.14 -12.65 17.76
C LYS A 139 -4.22 -11.18 17.32
N SER A 140 -5.18 -10.89 16.44
CA SER A 140 -5.52 -9.52 16.05
C SER A 140 -6.98 -9.25 16.36
N THR A 141 -7.28 -8.14 17.04
CA THR A 141 -8.66 -7.69 17.30
C THR A 141 -8.89 -6.28 16.76
N HIS A 142 -10.15 -5.90 16.59
CA HIS A 142 -10.55 -4.54 16.21
C HIS A 142 -11.38 -3.93 17.33
N PHE A 143 -10.96 -2.77 17.82
CA PHE A 143 -11.68 -1.99 18.81
C PHE A 143 -11.77 -0.54 18.34
N CYS A 144 -12.97 0.04 18.31
CA CYS A 144 -13.20 1.41 17.81
C CYS A 144 -12.58 1.70 16.43
N GLY A 145 -12.54 0.71 15.54
CA GLY A 145 -11.94 0.83 14.20
C GLY A 145 -10.40 0.80 14.16
N VAL A 146 -9.74 0.57 15.30
CA VAL A 146 -8.29 0.42 15.42
C VAL A 146 -7.96 -1.06 15.57
N GLN A 147 -6.98 -1.53 14.79
CA GLN A 147 -6.48 -2.89 14.88
C GLN A 147 -5.40 -2.97 15.97
N TYR A 148 -5.52 -3.97 16.84
CA TYR A 148 -4.58 -4.26 17.93
C TYR A 148 -3.98 -5.67 17.77
N PHE A 149 -2.72 -5.81 18.17
CA PHE A 149 -1.98 -7.08 18.15
C PHE A 149 -1.50 -7.46 19.56
N TYR A 150 -1.62 -8.75 19.90
CA TYR A 150 -1.14 -9.32 21.17
C TYR A 150 -0.95 -10.84 21.06
N ILE A 151 -0.10 -11.41 21.91
CA ILE A 151 -0.03 -12.87 22.16
C ILE A 151 -0.91 -13.17 23.37
N CYS A 152 -1.82 -14.14 23.23
CA CYS A 152 -2.75 -14.53 24.29
C CYS A 152 -2.50 -15.98 24.68
N ASP A 153 -2.16 -16.22 25.95
CA ASP A 153 -2.20 -17.57 26.54
C ASP A 153 -3.56 -17.87 27.20
N ASP A 154 -4.39 -16.85 27.49
CA ASP A 154 -5.73 -16.98 28.09
C ASP A 154 -6.81 -16.26 27.27
N ASP A 155 -8.03 -16.78 27.27
CA ASP A 155 -9.14 -16.36 26.40
C ASP A 155 -9.97 -15.16 26.91
N GLU A 156 -9.61 -14.55 28.05
CA GLU A 156 -10.37 -13.42 28.61
C GLU A 156 -9.72 -12.07 28.28
N LEU A 157 -10.19 -11.48 27.18
CA LEU A 157 -9.95 -10.09 26.82
C LEU A 157 -10.66 -9.17 27.82
N ASN A 158 -9.96 -8.69 28.84
CA ASN A 158 -10.43 -7.56 29.62
C ASN A 158 -10.27 -6.27 28.79
N GLU A 159 -11.37 -5.56 28.59
CA GLU A 159 -11.53 -4.42 27.68
C GLU A 159 -10.70 -3.17 28.05
N GLU A 160 -10.02 -3.17 29.21
CA GLU A 160 -9.06 -2.15 29.62
C GLU A 160 -7.62 -2.59 29.31
N HIS A 161 -7.19 -2.36 28.06
CA HIS A 161 -5.81 -2.61 27.66
C HIS A 161 -4.92 -1.41 28.01
N ASN A 162 -3.93 -1.61 28.88
CA ASN A 162 -2.82 -0.66 29.00
C ASN A 162 -1.96 -0.78 27.73
N GLU A 163 -2.14 0.15 26.79
CA GLU A 163 -1.28 0.22 25.61
C GLU A 163 0.14 0.58 26.04
N ILE A 164 1.12 -0.14 25.50
CA ILE A 164 2.53 0.22 25.68
C ILE A 164 2.77 1.63 25.11
N THR A 165 3.66 2.43 25.70
CA THR A 165 3.97 3.75 25.14
C THR A 165 5.01 3.67 24.03
N GLN A 166 4.95 4.61 23.08
CA GLN A 166 5.97 4.76 22.02
C GLN A 166 7.38 4.95 22.62
N GLU A 167 7.48 5.77 23.65
CA GLU A 167 8.74 6.06 24.36
C GLU A 167 9.41 4.78 24.87
N LEU A 168 8.65 3.89 25.54
CA LEU A 168 9.18 2.63 26.05
C LEU A 168 9.66 1.70 24.93
N ILE A 169 8.97 1.68 23.77
CA ILE A 169 9.39 0.91 22.60
C ILE A 169 10.70 1.47 22.03
N LEU A 170 10.78 2.79 21.84
CA LEU A 170 11.93 3.47 21.27
C LEU A 170 13.17 3.32 22.16
N ASP A 171 13.02 3.49 23.47
CA ASP A 171 14.09 3.27 24.46
C ASP A 171 14.61 1.84 24.38
N LYS A 172 13.71 0.87 24.31
CA LYS A 172 14.10 -0.53 24.22
C LYS A 172 14.83 -0.83 22.91
N LEU A 173 14.33 -0.33 21.79
CA LEU A 173 14.98 -0.46 20.48
C LEU A 173 16.37 0.19 20.48
N ASN A 174 16.53 1.34 21.14
CA ASN A 174 17.81 2.03 21.25
C ASN A 174 18.82 1.30 22.14
N SER A 175 18.34 0.57 23.14
CA SER A 175 19.19 -0.24 24.03
C SER A 175 19.79 -1.47 23.35
N VAL A 176 19.26 -1.90 22.20
CA VAL A 176 19.72 -3.09 21.48
C VAL A 176 20.52 -2.69 20.24
N TYR A 177 21.78 -3.13 20.19
CA TYR A 177 22.64 -2.88 19.04
C TYR A 177 22.26 -3.80 17.87
N HIS A 178 21.34 -3.35 17.02
CA HIS A 178 20.96 -4.05 15.82
C HIS A 178 21.99 -3.81 14.70
N LYS A 179 23.04 -4.65 14.63
CA LYS A 179 24.02 -4.65 13.51
C LYS A 179 23.39 -4.84 12.12
N LYS A 180 22.15 -5.36 12.05
CA LYS A 180 21.39 -5.55 10.81
C LYS A 180 20.01 -4.92 10.94
N LEU A 181 19.78 -3.88 10.13
CA LEU A 181 18.65 -2.96 10.15
C LEU A 181 17.44 -3.45 9.34
N SER A 182 17.20 -4.76 9.18
CA SER A 182 15.99 -5.17 8.46
C SER A 182 14.74 -4.82 9.25
N VAL A 183 13.80 -4.13 8.59
CA VAL A 183 12.51 -3.75 9.17
C VAL A 183 11.79 -4.92 9.82
N SER A 184 11.86 -6.12 9.23
CA SER A 184 11.30 -7.34 9.81
C SER A 184 11.88 -7.66 11.18
N THR A 185 13.21 -7.59 11.34
CA THR A 185 13.87 -7.89 12.63
C THR A 185 13.45 -6.90 13.71
N ILE A 186 13.26 -5.64 13.35
CA ILE A 186 12.81 -4.59 14.27
C ILE A 186 11.35 -4.86 14.69
N VAL A 187 10.47 -5.18 13.73
CA VAL A 187 9.07 -5.55 14.01
C VAL A 187 9.00 -6.78 14.92
N ASP A 188 9.75 -7.84 14.60
CA ASP A 188 9.82 -9.07 15.40
C ASP A 188 10.25 -8.76 16.84
N PHE A 189 11.26 -7.90 17.00
CA PHE A 189 11.75 -7.49 18.31
C PHE A 189 10.69 -6.71 19.12
N VAL A 190 10.04 -5.71 18.52
CA VAL A 190 9.03 -4.91 19.22
C VAL A 190 7.87 -5.80 19.67
N ILE A 191 7.38 -6.67 18.78
CA ILE A 191 6.29 -7.59 19.13
C ILE A 191 6.72 -8.49 20.29
N ASN A 192 7.89 -9.12 20.23
CA ASN A 192 8.38 -9.97 21.33
C ASN A 192 8.57 -9.19 22.63
N PHE A 193 9.05 -7.95 22.58
CA PHE A 193 9.22 -7.09 23.74
C PHE A 193 7.89 -6.72 24.39
N VAL A 194 6.89 -6.34 23.59
CA VAL A 194 5.53 -6.05 24.08
C VAL A 194 4.96 -7.27 24.79
N ASN A 195 5.12 -8.45 24.17
CA ASN A 195 4.60 -9.70 24.73
C ASN A 195 5.39 -10.21 25.94
N SER A 196 6.63 -9.78 26.15
CA SER A 196 7.41 -10.17 27.34
C SER A 196 7.11 -9.35 28.59
N GLN A 197 6.22 -8.34 28.51
CA GLN A 197 5.87 -7.53 29.67
C GLN A 197 4.92 -8.31 30.60
N ASN A 198 5.33 -8.47 31.86
CA ASN A 198 4.78 -9.43 32.81
C ASN A 198 3.46 -8.98 33.50
N GLU A 199 2.77 -7.97 32.95
CA GLU A 199 1.57 -7.38 33.55
C GLU A 199 0.51 -7.19 32.46
N ILE A 200 -0.71 -7.73 32.71
CA ILE A 200 -2.00 -7.45 32.06
C ILE A 200 -1.90 -7.09 30.57
N LEU A 201 -2.17 -8.08 29.70
CA LEU A 201 -2.47 -7.97 28.27
C LEU A 201 -2.09 -6.63 27.62
N ARG A 202 -0.78 -6.39 27.45
CA ARG A 202 -0.29 -5.21 26.72
C ARG A 202 -0.47 -5.45 25.24
N ALA A 203 -1.54 -4.89 24.69
CA ALA A 203 -1.73 -4.79 23.26
C ALA A 203 -0.89 -3.66 22.69
N ILE A 204 -0.55 -3.77 21.40
CA ILE A 204 0.00 -2.66 20.63
C ILE A 204 -0.90 -2.41 19.42
N SER A 205 -1.32 -1.17 19.20
CA SER A 205 -2.05 -0.83 17.99
C SER A 205 -1.14 -0.92 16.76
N ASP A 206 -1.72 -1.27 15.62
CA ASP A 206 -1.01 -1.29 14.33
C ASP A 206 -0.41 0.08 13.98
N ASN A 207 -1.06 1.16 14.42
CA ASN A 207 -0.56 2.51 14.22
C ASN A 207 0.66 2.80 15.10
N LEU A 208 0.59 2.49 16.40
CA LEU A 208 1.70 2.73 17.32
C LEU A 208 2.93 1.89 16.96
N LEU A 209 2.75 0.60 16.64
CA LEU A 209 3.83 -0.26 16.17
C LEU A 209 4.48 0.31 14.91
N CYS A 210 3.65 0.71 13.94
CA CYS A 210 4.16 1.23 12.69
C CYS A 210 4.90 2.57 12.87
N GLN A 211 4.39 3.47 13.71
CA GLN A 211 5.01 4.76 14.01
C GLN A 211 6.35 4.56 14.71
N SER A 212 6.38 3.76 15.78
CA SER A 212 7.60 3.50 16.57
C SER A 212 8.72 2.90 15.72
N VAL A 213 8.41 1.88 14.91
CA VAL A 213 9.40 1.24 14.02
C VAL A 213 9.86 2.19 12.92
N THR A 214 8.96 2.99 12.34
CA THR A 214 9.29 3.97 11.30
C THR A 214 10.21 5.06 11.84
N GLU A 215 9.91 5.59 13.02
CA GLU A 215 10.71 6.61 13.69
C GLU A 215 12.10 6.09 14.02
N PHE A 216 12.19 4.93 14.68
CA PHE A 216 13.47 4.30 15.00
C PHE A 216 14.32 4.06 13.74
N TYR A 217 13.70 3.55 12.67
CA TYR A 217 14.40 3.31 11.41
C TYR A 217 14.94 4.61 10.79
N ASN A 218 14.15 5.69 10.81
CA ASN A 218 14.57 6.98 10.27
C ASN A 218 15.70 7.62 11.08
N LEU A 219 15.63 7.55 12.42
CA LEU A 219 16.69 8.00 13.32
C LEU A 219 18.00 7.25 13.02
N ARG A 220 17.96 5.91 12.97
CA ARG A 220 19.15 5.10 12.70
C ARG A 220 19.70 5.22 11.28
N LYS A 221 18.83 5.41 10.28
CA LYS A 221 19.28 5.70 8.90
C LYS A 221 20.09 7.00 8.85
N LYS A 222 19.65 8.03 9.59
CA LYS A 222 20.36 9.30 9.69
C LYS A 222 21.73 9.10 10.34
N ASP A 223 21.79 8.37 11.46
CA ASP A 223 23.04 8.08 12.16
C ASP A 223 24.01 7.25 11.29
N TYR A 224 23.51 6.23 10.58
CA TYR A 224 24.31 5.41 9.67
C TYR A 224 24.89 6.21 8.49
N LEU A 225 24.11 7.13 7.91
CA LEU A 225 24.60 8.02 6.85
C LEU A 225 25.68 8.97 7.38
N ILE A 226 25.49 9.51 8.59
CA ILE A 226 26.50 10.36 9.26
C ILE A 226 27.78 9.56 9.57
N GLU A 227 27.64 8.31 10.05
CA GLU A 227 28.78 7.42 10.27
C GLU A 227 29.55 7.14 8.98
N LEU A 228 28.86 6.88 7.85
CA LEU A 228 29.49 6.67 6.55
C LEU A 228 30.15 7.94 5.97
N GLU A 229 29.53 9.11 6.13
CA GLU A 229 30.15 10.39 5.73
C GLU A 229 31.42 10.67 6.53
N ASN A 230 31.43 10.32 7.83
CA ASN A 230 32.61 10.45 8.70
C ASN A 230 33.71 9.41 8.41
N VAL A 231 33.37 8.27 7.80
CA VAL A 231 34.36 7.26 7.37
C VAL A 231 35.16 7.71 6.13
N HIS A 232 34.64 8.67 5.34
CA HIS A 232 35.35 9.23 4.19
C HIS A 232 36.37 10.34 4.52
N TYR A 233 36.57 10.69 5.80
CA TYR A 233 37.53 11.70 6.24
C TYR A 233 38.72 11.14 7.05
N ILE A 234 38.98 9.84 6.98
CA ILE A 234 40.30 9.31 7.32
C ILE A 234 41.13 9.33 6.03
N ASN A 235 41.58 10.53 5.64
CA ASN A 235 42.75 10.67 4.78
C ASN A 235 43.90 9.98 5.52
N TYR A 236 44.29 8.80 5.06
CA TYR A 236 45.66 8.36 5.23
C TYR A 236 46.51 9.29 4.38
N GLU A 237 46.94 10.42 4.95
CA GLU A 237 48.17 11.05 4.51
C GLU A 237 49.31 10.09 4.85
N GLU A 238 49.76 9.33 3.86
CA GLU A 238 51.14 8.85 3.73
C GLU A 238 51.65 9.14 2.32
#